data_AF-A0A959XRJ6-F1
#
_entry.id   AF-A0A959XRJ6-F1
#
_cell.length_a   1.000
_cell.length_b   1.000
_cell.length_c   1.000
_cell.angle_alpha   90.00
_cell.angle_beta   90.00
_cell.angle_gamma   90.00
#
_symmetry.space_group_name_H-M   'P 1'
#
loop_
_entity.id
_entity.type
_entity.pdbx_description
1 polymer ?
#
loop_
_entity_poly.entity_id
_entity_poly.type
_entity_poly.pdbx_seq_one_letter_code
_entity_poly.pdbx_strand_id
1 'polypeptide(L)'
;MDQLIDSYGLREKMDELDITTGWDQAVGPMIARHTKSVRLRKGRLNVKVDSAPLRHELGFMRETLIEILNRRAGRKVVVEIVL
;
A
#
# COMPACT_ATOMS: atom_id res chain seq x y z
N MET A 1 2.74 -31.15 -1.08
CA MET A 1 1.77 -30.08 -0.75
C MET A 1 2.50 -28.77 -0.38
N ASP A 2 3.80 -28.83 -0.11
CA ASP A 2 4.61 -27.69 0.37
C ASP A 2 4.94 -26.62 -0.69
N GLN A 3 5.08 -27.01 -1.97
CA GLN A 3 5.42 -26.05 -3.05
C GLN A 3 4.36 -24.96 -3.30
N LEU A 4 3.10 -25.20 -2.93
CA LEU A 4 2.03 -24.20 -3.05
C LEU A 4 2.10 -23.14 -1.93
N ILE A 5 2.59 -23.53 -0.75
CA ILE A 5 2.72 -22.64 0.41
C ILE A 5 3.89 -21.68 0.20
N ASP A 6 5.03 -22.20 -0.29
CA ASP A 6 6.21 -21.39 -0.61
C ASP A 6 5.94 -20.37 -1.71
N SER A 7 5.25 -20.77 -2.77
CA SER A 7 4.90 -19.85 -3.87
C SER A 7 3.88 -18.79 -3.45
N TYR A 8 2.95 -19.12 -2.54
CA TYR A 8 1.99 -18.15 -2.00
C TYR A 8 2.68 -17.11 -1.10
N GLY A 9 3.51 -17.54 -0.16
CA GLY A 9 4.23 -16.63 0.74
C GLY A 9 5.24 -15.74 0.01
N LEU A 10 5.90 -16.27 -1.02
CA LEU A 10 6.78 -15.48 -1.88
C LEU A 10 5.98 -14.41 -2.65
N ARG A 11 4.83 -14.79 -3.20
CA ARG A 11 3.94 -13.90 -3.94
C ARG A 11 3.39 -12.76 -3.06
N GLU A 12 3.01 -13.03 -1.82
CA GLU A 12 2.59 -11.99 -0.87
C GLU A 12 3.72 -11.01 -0.54
N LYS A 13 4.94 -11.51 -0.36
CA LYS A 13 6.11 -10.64 -0.13
C LYS A 13 6.43 -9.76 -1.33
N MET A 14 6.30 -10.30 -2.55
CA MET A 14 6.47 -9.50 -3.77
C MET A 14 5.41 -8.42 -3.87
N ASP A 15 4.14 -8.74 -3.59
CA ASP A 15 3.06 -7.74 -3.53
C ASP A 15 3.34 -6.65 -2.50
N GLU A 16 3.79 -7.02 -1.30
CA GLU A 16 4.16 -6.06 -0.28
C GLU A 16 5.27 -5.12 -0.77
N LEU A 17 6.30 -5.65 -1.43
CA LEU A 17 7.39 -4.85 -2.00
C LEU A 17 6.90 -3.92 -3.13
N ASP A 18 6.10 -4.42 -4.07
CA ASP A 18 5.58 -3.62 -5.19
C ASP A 18 4.71 -2.46 -4.70
N ILE A 19 3.85 -2.71 -3.70
CA ILE A 19 2.97 -1.69 -3.13
C ILE A 19 3.77 -0.69 -2.29
N THR A 20 4.69 -1.15 -1.45
CA THR A 20 5.49 -0.26 -0.59
C THR A 20 6.43 0.62 -1.40
N THR A 21 7.06 0.10 -2.45
CA THR A 21 7.92 0.89 -3.36
C THR A 21 7.11 1.79 -4.30
N GLY A 22 5.88 1.39 -4.64
CA GLY A 22 4.95 2.18 -5.46
C GLY A 22 4.27 3.32 -4.69
N TRP A 23 4.28 3.30 -3.35
CA TRP A 23 3.57 4.26 -2.50
C TRP A 23 4.00 5.70 -2.78
N ASP A 24 5.29 6.00 -2.71
CA ASP A 24 5.81 7.37 -2.84
C ASP A 24 5.46 8.00 -4.20
N GLN A 25 5.41 7.19 -5.25
CA GLN A 25 4.99 7.62 -6.59
C GLN A 25 3.47 7.85 -6.67
N ALA A 26 2.68 7.07 -5.94
CA ALA A 26 1.22 7.20 -5.91
C ALA A 26 0.75 8.43 -5.12
N VAL A 27 1.42 8.75 -3.99
CA VAL A 27 1.02 9.88 -3.13
C VAL A 27 1.80 11.17 -3.39
N GLY A 28 2.93 11.08 -4.09
CA GLY A 28 3.80 12.21 -4.37
C GLY A 28 4.68 12.62 -3.18
N PRO A 29 5.64 13.54 -3.41
CA PRO A 29 6.73 13.83 -2.49
C PRO A 29 6.28 14.47 -1.17
N MET A 30 5.16 15.21 -1.17
CA MET A 30 4.65 15.85 0.04
C MET A 30 4.20 14.80 1.07
N ILE A 31 3.32 13.88 0.67
CA ILE A 31 2.76 12.86 1.56
C ILE A 31 3.82 11.81 1.90
N ALA A 32 4.65 11.41 0.93
CA ALA A 32 5.74 10.47 1.14
C ALA A 32 6.68 10.92 2.28
N ARG A 33 7.06 12.20 2.31
CA ARG A 33 7.94 12.76 3.35
C ARG A 33 7.35 12.66 4.77
N HIS A 34 6.04 12.72 4.88
CA HIS A 34 5.32 12.66 6.16
C HIS A 34 4.84 11.23 6.50
N THR A 35 5.08 10.27 5.62
CA THR A 35 4.77 8.86 5.83
C THR A 35 5.87 8.21 6.68
N LYS A 36 5.49 7.66 7.84
CA LYS A 36 6.38 6.97 8.79
C LYS A 36 6.49 5.48 8.53
N SER A 37 5.43 4.87 8.00
CA SER A 37 5.44 3.46 7.65
C SER A 37 4.33 3.12 6.68
N VAL A 38 4.62 2.22 5.75
CA VAL A 38 3.65 1.60 4.84
C VAL A 38 3.81 0.09 4.98
N ARG A 39 2.74 -0.62 5.33
CA ARG A 39 2.76 -2.08 5.45
C ARG A 39 1.51 -2.72 4.89
N LEU A 40 1.68 -3.60 3.93
CA LEU A 40 0.60 -4.39 3.36
C LEU A 40 0.49 -5.72 4.11
N ARG A 41 -0.70 -6.07 4.60
CA ARG A 41 -0.98 -7.39 5.16
C ARG A 41 -2.38 -7.84 4.78
N LYS A 42 -2.50 -9.00 4.12
CA LYS A 42 -3.79 -9.59 3.72
C LYS A 42 -4.70 -8.58 3.00
N GLY A 43 -4.13 -7.77 2.12
CA GLY A 43 -4.82 -6.73 1.36
C GLY A 43 -5.13 -5.43 2.12
N ARG A 44 -4.79 -5.32 3.41
CA ARG A 44 -4.89 -4.07 4.17
C ARG A 44 -3.57 -3.32 4.13
N LEU A 45 -3.57 -2.12 3.57
CA LEU A 45 -2.43 -1.22 3.57
C LEU A 45 -2.50 -0.32 4.81
N ASN A 46 -1.64 -0.58 5.78
CA ASN A 46 -1.52 0.25 6.97
C ASN A 46 -0.47 1.32 6.72
N VAL A 47 -0.91 2.56 6.75
CA VAL A 47 -0.08 3.73 6.54
C VAL A 47 -0.05 4.51 7.85
N LYS A 48 1.12 4.99 8.25
CA LYS A 48 1.24 5.93 9.37
C LYS A 48 1.80 7.22 8.83
N VAL A 49 1.17 8.34 9.19
CA VAL A 49 1.67 9.68 8.91
C VAL A 49 1.82 10.50 10.20
N ASP A 50 2.76 11.44 10.21
CA ASP A 50 3.03 12.30 11.38
C ASP A 50 2.22 13.60 11.42
N SER A 51 1.40 13.84 10.40
CA SER A 51 0.62 15.07 10.25
C SER A 51 -0.87 14.77 10.24
N ALA A 52 -1.62 15.36 11.18
CA ALA A 52 -3.06 15.21 11.25
C ALA A 52 -3.80 15.77 10.02
N PRO A 53 -3.44 16.94 9.46
CA PRO A 53 -4.00 17.40 8.19
C PRO A 53 -3.76 16.45 7.02
N LEU A 54 -2.53 15.93 6.87
CA LEU A 54 -2.21 15.00 5.77
C LEU A 54 -2.94 13.67 5.91
N ARG A 55 -3.16 13.19 7.14
CA ARG A 55 -4.00 12.02 7.39
C ARG A 55 -5.43 12.23 6.88
N HIS A 56 -5.98 13.43 7.08
CA HIS A 56 -7.33 13.74 6.63
C HIS A 56 -7.41 13.78 5.10
N GLU A 57 -6.46 14.45 4.45
CA GLU A 57 -6.35 14.52 2.98
C GLU A 57 -6.16 13.13 2.34
N LEU A 58 -5.25 12.32 2.89
CA LEU A 58 -5.08 10.91 2.52
C LEU A 58 -6.38 10.11 2.66
N GLY A 59 -7.18 10.41 3.68
CA GLY A 59 -8.47 9.78 3.90
C GLY A 59 -9.43 10.00 2.73
N PHE A 60 -9.44 11.19 2.14
CA PHE A 60 -10.25 11.49 0.95
C PHE A 60 -9.71 10.83 -0.32
N MET A 61 -8.39 10.73 -0.44
CA MET A 61 -7.73 10.17 -1.62
C MET A 61 -7.60 8.65 -1.60
N ARG A 62 -7.95 7.98 -0.49
CA ARG A 62 -7.65 6.56 -0.27
C ARG A 62 -8.21 5.63 -1.35
N GLU A 63 -9.43 5.87 -1.83
CA GLU A 63 -10.05 5.03 -2.85
C GLU A 63 -9.29 5.14 -4.17
N THR A 64 -8.93 6.36 -4.57
CA THR A 64 -8.09 6.62 -5.75
C THR A 64 -6.70 6.00 -5.60
N LEU A 65 -6.11 6.04 -4.41
CA LEU A 65 -4.82 5.39 -4.14
C LEU A 65 -4.90 3.87 -4.27
N ILE A 66 -5.98 3.25 -3.77
CA ILE A 66 -6.22 1.80 -3.95
C ILE A 66 -6.24 1.45 -5.44
N GLU A 67 -6.92 2.23 -6.28
CA GLU A 67 -6.97 2.02 -7.71
C GLU A 67 -5.60 2.17 -8.39
N ILE A 68 -4.87 3.23 -8.06
CA ILE A 68 -3.52 3.50 -8.63
C ILE A 68 -2.55 2.38 -8.26
N LEU A 69 -2.54 1.98 -6.98
CA LEU A 69 -1.65 0.95 -6.47
C LEU A 69 -1.95 -0.42 -7.08
N ASN A 70 -3.23 -0.80 -7.17
CA ASN A 70 -3.64 -2.06 -7.81
C ASN A 70 -3.36 -2.07 -9.31
N ARG A 71 -3.59 -0.94 -10.00
CA ARG A 71 -3.26 -0.80 -11.42
C ARG A 71 -1.78 -1.01 -11.66
N ARG A 72 -0.93 -0.45 -10.79
CA ARG A 72 0.52 -0.62 -10.85
C ARG A 72 0.95 -2.07 -10.57
N ALA A 73 0.34 -2.72 -9.59
CA ALA A 73 0.60 -4.13 -9.28
C ALA A 73 0.05 -5.10 -10.34
N GLY A 74 -0.76 -4.61 -11.30
CA GLY A 74 -1.39 -5.42 -12.35
C GLY A 74 -2.47 -6.38 -11.84
N ARG A 75 -2.84 -6.29 -10.55
CA ARG A 75 -3.85 -7.15 -9.91
C ARG A 75 -4.42 -6.49 -8.67
N LYS A 76 -5.52 -7.04 -8.17
CA LYS A 76 -6.16 -6.57 -6.92
C LYS A 76 -5.39 -7.08 -5.70
N VAL A 77 -4.52 -6.23 -5.17
CA VAL A 77 -3.69 -6.49 -3.98
C VAL A 77 -4.23 -5.71 -2.78
N VAL A 78 -4.43 -4.41 -2.93
CA VAL A 78 -4.94 -3.52 -1.88
C VAL A 78 -6.46 -3.53 -1.91
N VAL A 79 -7.06 -3.88 -0.77
CA VAL A 79 -8.51 -3.90 -0.55
C VAL A 79 -8.94 -2.66 0.23
N GLU A 80 -8.12 -2.21 1.18
CA GLU A 80 -8.41 -1.04 2.00
C GLU A 80 -7.11 -0.37 2.46
N ILE A 81 -7.19 0.93 2.74
CA ILE A 81 -6.11 1.71 3.36
C ILE A 81 -6.57 2.15 4.76
N VAL A 82 -5.72 1.90 5.75
CA VAL A 82 -5.91 2.29 7.16
C VAL A 82 -4.81 3.26 7.55
N LEU A 83 -5.19 4.42 8.12
CA LEU A 83 -4.30 5.55 8.43
C LEU A 83 -4.05 5.73 9.94
#